data_AF-A0A931JYW5-F1
#
_entry.id   AF-A0A931JYW5-F1
#
_cell.length_a   1.000
_cell.length_b   1.000
_cell.length_c   1.000
_cell.angle_alpha   90.00
_cell.angle_beta   90.00
_cell.angle_gamma   90.00
#
_symmetry.space_group_name_H-M   'P 1'
#
loop_
_entity.id
_entity.type
_entity.pdbx_description
1 polymer ?
#
loop_
_entity_poly.entity_id
_entity_poly.type
_entity_poly.pdbx_seq_one_letter_code
_entity_poly.pdbx_strand_id
1 'polypeptide(L)'
;MIAQVETCPVCGGSRETIYGPVTVPINQTITVEQCQACGLAERQPGTAFDFTNLPAKAYMDDWEALDLSGLRFKYERMSEAARDLAPWVVKDGPWGRALLDVGCGPGYFCMHARANGWRAQGVDNWREIADWGQKHLKIAIEPKKIEDSETPENEFEVVTAFDVITFTEDPVAFLKACRTRLKPGGMLMISTTNFDAEGRKAEGVDWPPLGANVRRWFFSPKSLEEACRKAGYGASRVLLAGGPDHDQELILFAQNPFKTAISWTDIAEDEHSDNMLPPLDRKSVDVSTLNEDQRFWRENGYLILRDFIPEEVIDRYCRVREKVKSPGGWDDETPYMEIKEIRDLCLHGALMDKLETLIGEPMVMNLNLTGWKTTQRDWHQDDYLNPDEVRGRYVACWFALDTITADSGPFQFVPGSHQWPHIKKSKILNFVPEEVRTQRSWPIHSERVLTPFFESKIAEENLEKVDFLAEKGDVLIWHARLLHRGTVAKNPDAVRKAIITHYTALGAMSAYGPVERWNTGGLYFADPSKREVDPEREVLG
;
A
#
# COMPACT_ATOMS: atom_id res chain seq x y z
N MET A 1 0.45 -41.65 -14.04
CA MET A 1 -0.95 -41.20 -14.03
C MET A 1 -1.26 -40.74 -12.62
N ILE A 2 -1.73 -39.50 -12.46
CA ILE A 2 -2.20 -38.98 -11.16
C ILE A 2 -3.57 -39.60 -10.88
N ALA A 3 -3.85 -39.94 -9.63
CA ALA A 3 -5.13 -40.53 -9.22
C ALA A 3 -6.30 -39.55 -9.48
N GLN A 4 -7.47 -40.11 -9.84
CA GLN A 4 -8.70 -39.35 -10.04
C GLN A 4 -9.11 -38.68 -8.71
N VAL A 5 -9.46 -37.39 -8.77
CA VAL A 5 -9.85 -36.64 -7.57
C VAL A 5 -11.37 -36.75 -7.38
N GLU A 6 -11.82 -37.54 -6.42
CA GLU A 6 -13.26 -37.77 -6.18
C GLU A 6 -14.03 -36.51 -5.75
N THR A 7 -13.34 -35.52 -5.17
CA THR A 7 -13.92 -34.25 -4.72
C THR A 7 -13.16 -33.06 -5.30
N CYS A 8 -13.80 -31.89 -5.40
CA CYS A 8 -13.12 -30.71 -5.91
C CYS A 8 -11.97 -30.27 -4.98
N PRO A 9 -10.72 -30.12 -5.44
CA PRO A 9 -9.59 -29.71 -4.59
C PRO A 9 -9.73 -28.26 -4.10
N VAL A 10 -10.50 -27.45 -4.82
CA VAL A 10 -10.78 -26.08 -4.42
C VAL A 10 -11.87 -26.05 -3.37
N CYS A 11 -13.12 -26.44 -3.66
CA CYS A 11 -14.23 -26.21 -2.73
C CYS A 11 -14.65 -27.45 -1.91
N GLY A 12 -14.25 -28.67 -2.30
CA GLY A 12 -14.71 -29.94 -1.71
C GLY A 12 -16.04 -30.44 -2.27
N GLY A 13 -16.64 -29.74 -3.24
CA GLY A 13 -17.90 -30.13 -3.86
C GLY A 13 -17.80 -31.36 -4.78
N SER A 14 -18.95 -31.94 -5.11
CA SER A 14 -19.07 -33.03 -6.08
C SER A 14 -18.71 -32.56 -7.49
N ARG A 15 -18.35 -33.53 -8.33
CA ARG A 15 -17.88 -33.34 -9.70
C ARG A 15 -18.72 -34.20 -10.63
N GLU A 16 -18.97 -33.69 -11.84
CA GLU A 16 -19.72 -34.41 -12.86
C GLU A 16 -18.99 -34.32 -14.20
N THR A 17 -19.09 -35.36 -15.01
CA THR A 17 -18.57 -35.37 -16.38
C THR A 17 -19.41 -34.46 -17.27
N ILE A 18 -18.77 -33.44 -17.85
CA ILE A 18 -19.40 -32.49 -18.78
C ILE A 18 -19.01 -32.74 -20.24
N TYR A 19 -17.86 -33.41 -20.48
CA TYR A 19 -17.45 -33.85 -21.81
C TYR A 19 -16.77 -35.22 -21.75
N GLY A 20 -16.92 -35.98 -22.82
CA GLY A 20 -16.20 -37.24 -23.06
C GLY A 20 -16.81 -38.50 -22.43
N PRO A 21 -16.20 -39.68 -22.65
CA PRO A 21 -14.92 -39.87 -23.35
C PRO A 21 -14.94 -39.41 -24.81
N VAL A 22 -13.98 -38.59 -25.23
CA VAL A 22 -13.87 -38.04 -26.59
C VAL A 22 -12.42 -37.96 -27.03
N THR A 23 -12.13 -38.27 -28.29
CA THR A 23 -10.78 -38.14 -28.85
C THR A 23 -10.57 -36.71 -29.36
N VAL A 24 -9.58 -36.02 -28.80
CA VAL A 24 -9.20 -34.65 -29.18
C VAL A 24 -8.13 -34.63 -30.28
N PRO A 25 -7.85 -33.47 -30.93
CA PRO A 25 -6.97 -33.37 -32.10
C PRO A 25 -5.57 -33.95 -31.96
N ILE A 26 -5.04 -34.06 -30.73
CA ILE A 26 -3.74 -34.68 -30.43
C ILE A 26 -3.80 -36.23 -30.33
N ASN A 27 -4.87 -36.85 -30.83
CA ASN A 27 -5.14 -38.30 -30.76
C ASN A 27 -5.17 -38.86 -29.33
N GLN A 28 -5.56 -38.04 -28.35
CA GLN A 28 -5.75 -38.45 -26.96
C GLN A 28 -7.24 -38.56 -26.66
N THR A 29 -7.68 -39.64 -25.99
CA THR A 29 -9.03 -39.72 -25.45
C THR A 29 -9.09 -39.06 -24.10
N ILE A 30 -10.00 -38.10 -23.95
CA ILE A 30 -10.16 -37.32 -22.73
C ILE A 30 -11.58 -37.36 -22.18
N THR A 31 -11.69 -37.08 -20.88
CA THR A 31 -12.93 -36.76 -20.17
C THR A 31 -12.75 -35.43 -19.47
N VAL A 32 -13.79 -34.59 -19.41
CA VAL A 32 -13.76 -33.34 -18.65
C VAL A 32 -14.78 -33.44 -17.53
N GLU A 33 -14.32 -33.27 -16.30
CA GLU A 33 -15.18 -33.24 -15.12
C GLU A 33 -15.20 -31.83 -14.52
N GLN A 34 -16.38 -31.33 -14.18
CA GLN A 34 -16.57 -30.01 -13.59
C GLN A 34 -17.20 -30.11 -12.21
N CYS A 35 -16.69 -29.29 -11.28
CA CYS A 35 -17.28 -29.14 -9.96
C CYS A 35 -18.59 -28.35 -10.05
N GLN A 36 -19.67 -28.93 -9.49
CA GLN A 36 -21.00 -28.32 -9.48
C GLN A 36 -21.13 -27.09 -8.57
N ALA A 37 -20.20 -26.91 -7.61
CA ALA A 37 -20.26 -25.81 -6.66
C ALA A 37 -19.47 -24.56 -7.10
N CYS A 38 -18.21 -24.73 -7.51
CA CYS A 38 -17.34 -23.61 -7.89
C CYS A 38 -17.07 -23.49 -9.39
N GLY A 39 -17.36 -24.52 -10.19
CA GLY A 39 -17.14 -24.50 -11.64
C GLY A 39 -15.73 -24.87 -12.10
N LEU A 40 -14.82 -25.25 -11.19
CA LEU A 40 -13.49 -25.75 -11.57
C LEU A 40 -13.64 -27.01 -12.43
N ALA A 41 -13.03 -27.01 -13.61
CA ALA A 41 -12.99 -28.15 -14.50
C ALA A 41 -11.61 -28.82 -14.54
N GLU A 42 -11.60 -30.13 -14.74
CA GLU A 42 -10.39 -30.94 -14.91
C GLU A 42 -10.49 -31.77 -16.18
N ARG A 43 -9.45 -31.69 -16.99
CA ARG A 43 -9.24 -32.56 -18.14
C ARG A 43 -8.50 -33.82 -17.71
N GLN A 44 -9.08 -34.98 -18.02
CA GLN A 44 -8.53 -36.30 -17.75
C GLN A 44 -8.19 -37.07 -19.03
N PRO A 45 -7.14 -37.91 -19.07
CA PRO A 45 -6.22 -38.19 -17.96
C PRO A 45 -5.42 -36.95 -17.57
N GLY A 46 -5.39 -36.66 -16.26
CA GLY A 46 -4.65 -35.52 -15.73
C GLY A 46 -3.17 -35.81 -15.85
N THR A 47 -2.50 -35.21 -16.83
CA THR A 47 -1.05 -35.14 -16.86
C THR A 47 -0.66 -33.85 -16.16
N ALA A 48 -0.15 -33.92 -14.92
CA ALA A 48 0.82 -32.89 -14.53
C ALA A 48 1.94 -33.04 -15.54
N PHE A 49 2.05 -32.08 -16.45
CA PHE A 49 2.99 -32.20 -17.53
C PHE A 49 4.39 -32.08 -16.94
N ASP A 50 5.18 -33.15 -17.10
CA ASP A 50 6.53 -33.19 -16.58
C ASP A 50 7.47 -32.43 -17.52
N PHE A 51 7.60 -31.14 -17.28
CA PHE A 51 8.51 -30.28 -18.03
C PHE A 51 9.98 -30.56 -17.72
N THR A 52 10.31 -31.38 -16.69
CA THR A 52 11.70 -31.53 -16.21
C THR A 52 12.65 -32.11 -17.25
N ASN A 53 12.13 -32.87 -18.22
CA ASN A 53 12.92 -33.60 -19.22
C ASN A 53 12.77 -33.05 -20.65
N LEU A 54 12.15 -31.88 -20.84
CA LEU A 54 11.99 -31.30 -22.16
C LEU A 54 13.21 -30.47 -22.58
N PRO A 55 13.65 -30.54 -23.85
CA PRO A 55 14.72 -29.68 -24.33
C PRO A 55 14.21 -28.24 -24.39
N ALA A 56 15.04 -27.26 -24.00
CA ALA A 56 14.68 -25.84 -24.05
C ALA A 56 14.18 -25.36 -25.44
N LYS A 57 14.59 -26.04 -26.52
CA LYS A 57 14.08 -25.79 -27.88
C LYS A 57 12.55 -25.91 -27.98
N ALA A 58 11.92 -26.79 -27.20
CA ALA A 58 10.46 -26.92 -27.16
C ALA A 58 9.76 -25.63 -26.71
N TYR A 59 10.40 -24.84 -25.83
CA TYR A 59 9.92 -23.51 -25.46
C TYR A 59 10.19 -22.49 -26.57
N MET A 60 11.40 -22.53 -27.16
CA MET A 60 11.84 -21.53 -28.14
C MET A 60 11.14 -21.65 -29.50
N ASP A 61 10.64 -22.83 -29.83
CA ASP A 61 9.83 -23.06 -31.03
C ASP A 61 8.37 -22.60 -30.84
N ASP A 62 7.95 -22.31 -29.60
CA ASP A 62 6.64 -21.78 -29.28
C ASP A 62 6.66 -20.25 -29.42
N TRP A 63 6.04 -19.76 -30.50
CA TRP A 63 6.00 -18.33 -30.82
C TRP A 63 5.17 -17.52 -29.81
N GLU A 64 4.17 -18.13 -29.16
CA GLU A 64 3.35 -17.48 -28.12
C GLU A 64 4.19 -17.21 -26.87
N ALA A 65 5.16 -18.09 -26.58
CA ALA A 65 6.13 -17.93 -25.49
C ALA A 65 7.13 -16.78 -25.72
N LEU A 66 7.17 -16.19 -26.93
CA LEU A 66 8.04 -15.10 -27.33
C LEU A 66 7.31 -13.77 -27.55
N ASP A 67 6.01 -13.68 -27.24
CA ASP A 67 5.23 -12.44 -27.41
C ASP A 67 5.62 -11.35 -26.41
N LEU A 68 6.43 -10.39 -26.87
CA LEU A 68 6.85 -9.23 -26.10
C LEU A 68 5.71 -8.23 -25.83
N SER A 69 4.65 -8.23 -26.63
CA SER A 69 3.52 -7.32 -26.44
C SER A 69 2.66 -7.73 -25.24
N GLY A 70 2.44 -9.04 -25.05
CA GLY A 70 1.81 -9.60 -23.86
C GLY A 70 2.58 -9.30 -22.56
N LEU A 71 3.93 -9.32 -22.59
CA LEU A 71 4.74 -8.97 -21.41
C LEU A 71 4.52 -7.52 -20.96
N ARG A 72 4.47 -6.59 -21.91
CA ARG A 72 4.21 -5.18 -21.60
C ARG A 72 2.82 -4.99 -21.01
N PHE A 73 1.81 -5.60 -21.60
CA PHE A 73 0.43 -5.56 -21.08
C PHE A 73 0.36 -6.11 -19.64
N LYS A 74 0.96 -7.27 -19.39
CA LYS A 74 1.03 -7.87 -18.04
C LYS A 74 1.73 -6.95 -17.04
N TYR A 75 2.83 -6.31 -17.44
CA TYR A 75 3.55 -5.37 -16.58
C TYR A 75 2.74 -4.10 -16.28
N GLU A 76 2.04 -3.54 -17.27
CA GLU A 76 1.17 -2.37 -17.08
C GLU A 76 0.02 -2.68 -16.12
N ARG A 77 -0.67 -3.82 -16.31
CA ARG A 77 -1.72 -4.31 -15.41
C ARG A 77 -1.22 -4.58 -13.99
N MET A 78 -0.06 -5.23 -13.86
CA MET A 78 0.60 -5.44 -12.57
C MET A 78 0.90 -4.10 -11.89
N SER A 79 1.46 -3.14 -12.62
CA SER A 79 1.85 -1.84 -12.08
C SER A 79 0.65 -1.01 -11.64
N GLU A 80 -0.43 -1.02 -12.43
CA GLU A 80 -1.70 -0.39 -12.07
C GLU A 80 -2.29 -1.02 -10.80
N ALA A 81 -2.41 -2.36 -10.79
CA ALA A 81 -2.98 -3.07 -9.66
C ALA A 81 -2.13 -2.96 -8.38
N ALA A 82 -0.81 -2.92 -8.50
CA ALA A 82 0.08 -2.71 -7.38
C ALA A 82 -0.12 -1.34 -6.73
N ARG A 83 -0.42 -0.29 -7.51
CA ARG A 83 -0.77 1.04 -6.94
C ARG A 83 -2.09 1.02 -6.20
N ASP A 84 -3.03 0.18 -6.61
CA ASP A 84 -4.34 0.09 -5.95
C ASP A 84 -4.31 -0.82 -4.71
N LEU A 85 -3.76 -2.04 -4.87
CA LEU A 85 -3.85 -3.13 -3.91
C LEU A 85 -2.62 -3.27 -3.01
N ALA A 86 -1.49 -2.68 -3.40
CA ALA A 86 -0.26 -2.70 -2.59
C ALA A 86 0.49 -1.34 -2.60
N PRO A 87 -0.20 -0.18 -2.49
CA PRO A 87 0.44 1.15 -2.60
C PRO A 87 1.53 1.41 -1.56
N TRP A 88 1.45 0.74 -0.40
CA TRP A 88 2.45 0.82 0.67
C TRP A 88 3.66 -0.09 0.43
N VAL A 89 3.53 -1.13 -0.40
CA VAL A 89 4.62 -2.06 -0.71
C VAL A 89 5.43 -1.57 -1.92
N VAL A 90 4.76 -1.00 -2.93
CA VAL A 90 5.41 -0.59 -4.21
C VAL A 90 5.68 0.92 -4.23
N LYS A 91 6.43 1.42 -3.24
CA LYS A 91 6.95 2.81 -3.24
C LYS A 91 8.38 2.85 -3.74
N ASP A 92 8.72 3.86 -4.54
CA ASP A 92 10.11 4.18 -4.84
C ASP A 92 10.87 4.42 -3.54
N GLY A 93 11.98 3.70 -3.33
CA GLY A 93 12.76 3.79 -2.11
C GLY A 93 14.03 2.92 -2.14
N PRO A 94 14.99 3.16 -1.23
CA PRO A 94 16.33 2.60 -1.29
C PRO A 94 16.41 1.07 -1.10
N TRP A 95 15.30 0.41 -0.76
CA TRP A 95 15.24 -1.04 -0.50
C TRP A 95 14.79 -1.90 -1.69
N GLY A 96 14.53 -1.29 -2.86
CA GLY A 96 14.28 -1.98 -4.13
C GLY A 96 12.93 -2.70 -4.22
N ARG A 97 12.28 -2.62 -5.38
CA ARG A 97 11.00 -3.30 -5.62
C ARG A 97 11.25 -4.78 -5.87
N ALA A 98 10.83 -5.68 -4.97
CA ALA A 98 11.17 -7.11 -5.09
C ALA A 98 10.04 -7.93 -5.75
N LEU A 99 10.38 -8.68 -6.81
CA LEU A 99 9.43 -9.48 -7.58
C LEU A 99 9.89 -10.93 -7.71
N LEU A 100 8.96 -11.87 -7.52
CA LEU A 100 9.15 -13.28 -7.83
C LEU A 100 8.18 -13.70 -8.94
N ASP A 101 8.72 -14.22 -10.03
CA ASP A 101 7.92 -14.81 -11.12
C ASP A 101 7.94 -16.33 -11.02
N VAL A 102 6.77 -16.94 -10.78
CA VAL A 102 6.61 -18.38 -10.58
C VAL A 102 6.16 -19.03 -11.88
N GLY A 103 6.88 -20.06 -12.31
CA GLY A 103 6.85 -20.62 -13.66
C GLY A 103 7.33 -19.62 -14.71
N CYS A 104 8.50 -19.01 -14.45
CA CYS A 104 9.03 -17.90 -15.24
C CYS A 104 9.59 -18.29 -16.63
N GLY A 105 9.65 -19.59 -16.94
CA GLY A 105 10.37 -20.13 -18.09
C GLY A 105 11.81 -19.62 -18.13
N PRO A 106 12.27 -18.97 -19.22
CA PRO A 106 13.60 -18.41 -19.32
C PRO A 106 13.77 -17.08 -18.56
N GLY A 107 12.69 -16.50 -18.01
CA GLY A 107 12.73 -15.28 -17.20
C GLY A 107 12.51 -13.97 -17.95
N TYR A 108 11.78 -13.97 -19.07
CA TYR A 108 11.52 -12.73 -19.83
C TYR A 108 10.77 -11.66 -19.04
N PHE A 109 9.78 -12.04 -18.23
CA PHE A 109 9.08 -11.08 -17.38
C PHE A 109 9.99 -10.51 -16.30
N CYS A 110 10.82 -11.34 -15.66
CA CYS A 110 11.87 -10.88 -14.73
C CYS A 110 12.82 -9.87 -15.40
N MET A 111 13.25 -10.12 -16.64
CA MET A 111 14.07 -9.19 -17.40
C MET A 111 13.35 -7.84 -17.61
N HIS A 112 12.07 -7.88 -18.00
CA HIS A 112 11.26 -6.67 -18.18
C HIS A 112 11.06 -5.89 -16.86
N ALA A 113 10.79 -6.60 -15.76
CA ALA A 113 10.67 -5.99 -14.44
C ALA A 113 11.99 -5.34 -13.99
N ARG A 114 13.14 -6.00 -14.20
CA ARG A 114 14.47 -5.43 -13.90
C ARG A 114 14.76 -4.15 -14.68
N ALA A 115 14.35 -4.11 -15.96
CA ALA A 115 14.46 -2.90 -16.78
C ALA A 115 13.65 -1.72 -16.22
N ASN A 116 12.64 -2.00 -15.39
CA ASN A 116 11.80 -1.00 -14.73
C ASN A 116 12.13 -0.81 -13.23
N GLY A 117 13.34 -1.21 -12.79
CA GLY A 117 13.85 -0.95 -11.45
C GLY A 117 13.52 -2.00 -10.39
N TRP A 118 12.95 -3.15 -10.78
CA TRP A 118 12.68 -4.25 -9.84
C TRP A 118 13.91 -5.13 -9.61
N ARG A 119 14.08 -5.60 -8.39
CA ARG A 119 14.87 -6.79 -8.05
C ARG A 119 14.00 -8.02 -8.31
N ALA A 120 14.02 -8.52 -9.55
CA ALA A 120 13.22 -9.67 -9.97
C ALA A 120 14.03 -10.95 -10.10
N GLN A 121 13.46 -12.06 -9.63
CA GLN A 121 13.97 -13.42 -9.81
C GLN A 121 12.83 -14.38 -10.14
N GLY A 122 13.15 -15.58 -10.61
CA GLY A 122 12.17 -16.58 -11.01
C GLY A 122 12.32 -17.93 -10.31
N VAL A 123 11.26 -18.73 -10.37
CA VAL A 123 11.25 -20.16 -10.00
C VAL A 123 10.56 -20.91 -11.13
N ASP A 124 11.18 -21.96 -11.66
CA ASP A 124 10.59 -22.79 -12.72
C ASP A 124 11.09 -24.23 -12.62
N ASN A 125 10.22 -25.23 -12.70
CA ASN A 125 10.63 -26.63 -12.58
C ASN A 125 11.20 -27.22 -13.88
N TRP A 126 11.17 -26.50 -15.00
CA TRP A 126 11.82 -26.88 -16.24
C TRP A 126 13.31 -26.49 -16.19
N ARG A 127 14.16 -27.45 -15.80
CA ARG A 127 15.59 -27.21 -15.60
C ARG A 127 16.31 -26.65 -16.82
N GLU A 128 16.12 -27.25 -18.00
CA GLU A 128 16.79 -26.82 -19.23
C GLU A 128 16.46 -25.36 -19.62
N ILE A 129 15.21 -24.91 -19.45
CA ILE A 129 14.83 -23.51 -19.76
C ILE A 129 15.32 -22.54 -18.69
N ALA A 130 15.31 -22.96 -17.41
CA ALA A 130 15.86 -22.18 -16.30
C ALA A 130 17.37 -21.95 -16.49
N ASP A 131 18.13 -23.01 -16.78
CA ASP A 131 19.57 -22.95 -17.03
C ASP A 131 19.88 -22.06 -18.25
N TRP A 132 19.05 -22.13 -19.30
CA TRP A 132 19.15 -21.23 -20.44
C TRP A 132 18.95 -19.76 -20.03
N GLY A 133 17.89 -19.46 -19.27
CA GLY A 133 17.58 -18.12 -18.78
C GLY A 133 18.69 -17.53 -17.90
N GLN A 134 19.24 -18.32 -16.98
CA GLN A 134 20.40 -17.94 -16.17
C GLN A 134 21.62 -17.62 -17.05
N LYS A 135 21.91 -18.47 -18.04
CA LYS A 135 23.09 -18.33 -18.90
C LYS A 135 22.98 -17.12 -19.83
N HIS A 136 21.82 -16.93 -20.45
CA HIS A 136 21.63 -15.99 -21.56
C HIS A 136 20.98 -14.67 -21.14
N LEU A 137 19.98 -14.69 -20.25
CA LEU A 137 19.29 -13.49 -19.76
C LEU A 137 19.85 -12.97 -18.43
N LYS A 138 20.75 -13.72 -17.78
CA LYS A 138 21.36 -13.36 -16.48
C LYS A 138 20.31 -13.13 -15.38
N ILE A 139 19.21 -13.87 -15.43
CA ILE A 139 18.17 -13.89 -14.41
C ILE A 139 18.49 -14.98 -13.39
N ALA A 140 18.31 -14.69 -12.10
CA ALA A 140 18.35 -15.73 -11.08
C ALA A 140 17.05 -16.54 -11.16
N ILE A 141 17.16 -17.83 -11.50
CA ILE A 141 16.00 -18.73 -11.64
C ILE A 141 16.26 -19.98 -10.81
N GLU A 142 15.41 -20.32 -9.85
CA GLU A 142 15.54 -21.58 -9.13
C GLU A 142 14.86 -22.71 -9.92
N PRO A 143 15.58 -23.80 -10.30
CA PRO A 143 15.03 -24.87 -11.12
C PRO A 143 14.20 -25.88 -10.30
N LYS A 144 13.09 -25.43 -9.71
CA LYS A 144 12.20 -26.18 -8.81
C LYS A 144 10.74 -25.76 -8.97
N LYS A 145 9.83 -26.55 -8.40
CA LYS A 145 8.45 -26.12 -8.14
C LYS A 145 8.44 -25.08 -7.01
N ILE A 146 7.45 -24.20 -6.96
CA ILE A 146 7.35 -23.17 -5.91
C ILE A 146 7.13 -23.81 -4.53
N GLU A 147 6.44 -24.95 -4.48
CA GLU A 147 6.19 -25.73 -3.28
C GLU A 147 7.49 -26.29 -2.66
N ASP A 148 8.52 -26.52 -3.49
CA ASP A 148 9.83 -27.08 -3.09
C ASP A 148 10.96 -26.02 -3.11
N SER A 149 10.62 -24.76 -3.37
CA SER A 149 11.56 -23.67 -3.57
C SER A 149 12.17 -23.20 -2.25
N GLU A 150 13.46 -22.89 -2.27
CA GLU A 150 14.20 -22.27 -1.14
C GLU A 150 14.09 -20.75 -1.12
N THR A 151 13.25 -20.16 -2.00
CA THR A 151 12.98 -18.73 -1.96
C THR A 151 12.49 -18.29 -0.58
N PRO A 152 13.03 -17.18 -0.03
CA PRO A 152 12.67 -16.74 1.31
C PRO A 152 11.18 -16.41 1.44
N GLU A 153 10.63 -16.72 2.60
CA GLU A 153 9.30 -16.27 2.98
C GLU A 153 9.29 -14.77 3.30
N ASN A 154 8.16 -14.10 3.07
CA ASN A 154 7.96 -12.67 3.35
C ASN A 154 8.99 -11.73 2.71
N GLU A 155 9.49 -12.05 1.52
CA GLU A 155 10.51 -11.23 0.84
C GLU A 155 9.94 -10.39 -0.31
N PHE A 156 8.96 -10.91 -1.03
CA PHE A 156 8.52 -10.33 -2.29
C PHE A 156 7.33 -9.40 -2.11
N GLU A 157 7.36 -8.29 -2.84
CA GLU A 157 6.29 -7.30 -2.83
C GLU A 157 5.20 -7.70 -3.81
N VAL A 158 5.64 -8.27 -4.93
CA VAL A 158 4.78 -8.85 -5.96
C VAL A 158 5.24 -10.27 -6.28
N VAL A 159 4.29 -11.18 -6.36
CA VAL A 159 4.48 -12.52 -6.94
C VAL A 159 3.62 -12.58 -8.20
N THR A 160 4.20 -13.03 -9.32
CA THR A 160 3.48 -13.27 -10.57
C THR A 160 3.48 -14.75 -10.93
N ALA A 161 2.42 -15.22 -11.59
CA ALA A 161 2.37 -16.55 -12.19
C ALA A 161 1.46 -16.55 -13.40
N PHE A 162 2.02 -16.70 -14.60
CA PHE A 162 1.29 -16.58 -15.85
C PHE A 162 1.08 -17.93 -16.51
N ASP A 163 -0.17 -18.36 -16.63
CA ASP A 163 -0.56 -19.62 -17.27
C ASP A 163 0.01 -20.89 -16.61
N VAL A 164 0.48 -20.79 -15.36
CA VAL A 164 1.14 -21.90 -14.63
C VAL A 164 0.16 -22.72 -13.81
N ILE A 165 -0.82 -22.07 -13.17
CA ILE A 165 -1.73 -22.70 -12.20
C ILE A 165 -2.51 -23.89 -12.79
N THR A 166 -2.73 -23.90 -14.11
CA THR A 166 -3.41 -24.95 -14.86
C THR A 166 -2.64 -26.28 -14.90
N PHE A 167 -1.31 -26.25 -14.68
CA PHE A 167 -0.42 -27.42 -14.74
C PHE A 167 -0.12 -28.02 -13.35
N THR A 168 -0.63 -27.41 -12.28
CA THR A 168 -0.29 -27.78 -10.90
C THR A 168 -0.96 -29.08 -10.45
N GLU A 169 -0.36 -29.73 -9.46
CA GLU A 169 -0.96 -30.93 -8.84
C GLU A 169 -2.14 -30.55 -7.94
N ASP A 170 -1.96 -29.52 -7.12
CA ASP A 170 -2.97 -28.93 -6.24
C ASP A 170 -2.92 -27.40 -6.37
N PRO A 171 -3.96 -26.77 -6.95
CA PRO A 171 -3.96 -25.32 -7.16
C PRO A 171 -4.02 -24.51 -5.87
N VAL A 172 -4.60 -25.06 -4.79
CA VAL A 172 -4.65 -24.37 -3.50
C VAL A 172 -3.29 -24.43 -2.81
N ALA A 173 -2.58 -25.56 -2.90
CA ALA A 173 -1.21 -25.68 -2.39
C ALA A 173 -0.26 -24.73 -3.13
N PHE A 174 -0.34 -24.67 -4.46
CA PHE A 174 0.41 -23.72 -5.29
C PHE A 174 0.18 -22.26 -4.87
N LEU A 175 -1.07 -21.86 -4.72
CA LEU A 175 -1.44 -20.50 -4.29
C LEU A 175 -0.93 -20.18 -2.87
N LYS A 176 -0.93 -21.16 -1.96
CA LYS A 176 -0.36 -21.02 -0.61
C LYS A 176 1.16 -20.82 -0.65
N ALA A 177 1.86 -21.58 -1.49
CA ALA A 177 3.30 -21.43 -1.67
C ALA A 177 3.64 -20.05 -2.23
N CYS A 178 2.90 -19.56 -3.22
CA CYS A 178 3.03 -18.17 -3.70
C CYS A 178 2.79 -17.15 -2.57
N ARG A 179 1.76 -17.39 -1.74
CA ARG A 179 1.37 -16.47 -0.66
C ARG A 179 2.46 -16.31 0.40
N THR A 180 3.14 -17.39 0.77
CA THR A 180 4.15 -17.35 1.85
C THR A 180 5.41 -16.59 1.43
N ARG A 181 5.66 -16.43 0.13
CA ARG A 181 6.76 -15.62 -0.41
C ARG A 181 6.44 -14.13 -0.39
N LEU A 182 5.16 -13.75 -0.36
CA LEU A 182 4.74 -12.35 -0.28
C LEU A 182 5.00 -11.77 1.11
N LYS A 183 5.51 -10.54 1.16
CA LYS A 183 5.43 -9.68 2.35
C LYS A 183 3.96 -9.53 2.79
N PRO A 184 3.70 -9.21 4.07
CA PRO A 184 2.38 -8.77 4.51
C PRO A 184 1.85 -7.61 3.65
N GLY A 185 0.62 -7.71 3.17
CA GLY A 185 0.03 -6.72 2.24
C GLY A 185 0.57 -6.77 0.81
N GLY A 186 1.49 -7.68 0.47
CA GLY A 186 2.00 -7.90 -0.88
C GLY A 186 0.95 -8.45 -1.83
N MET A 187 1.20 -8.35 -3.14
CA MET A 187 0.23 -8.70 -4.18
C MET A 187 0.65 -9.92 -5.00
N LEU A 188 -0.26 -10.88 -5.17
CA LEU A 188 -0.20 -11.91 -6.19
C LEU A 188 -0.93 -11.43 -7.45
N MET A 189 -0.33 -11.62 -8.63
CA MET A 189 -1.02 -11.55 -9.92
C MET A 189 -0.91 -12.87 -10.66
N ILE A 190 -2.04 -13.43 -11.11
CA ILE A 190 -2.08 -14.65 -11.92
C ILE A 190 -2.83 -14.40 -13.20
N SER A 191 -2.37 -15.00 -14.30
CA SER A 191 -3.19 -15.22 -15.48
C SER A 191 -3.48 -16.70 -15.71
N THR A 192 -4.68 -17.00 -16.20
CA THR A 192 -5.04 -18.34 -16.69
C THR A 192 -6.20 -18.25 -17.66
N THR A 193 -6.38 -19.28 -18.47
CA THR A 193 -7.51 -19.39 -19.39
C THR A 193 -8.86 -19.42 -18.64
N ASN A 194 -9.84 -18.66 -19.15
CA ASN A 194 -11.20 -18.62 -18.61
C ASN A 194 -12.04 -19.78 -19.14
N PHE A 195 -12.37 -20.72 -18.27
CA PHE A 195 -13.27 -21.81 -18.64
C PHE A 195 -14.70 -21.34 -18.91
N ASP A 196 -15.14 -20.17 -18.44
CA ASP A 196 -16.49 -19.68 -18.70
C ASP A 196 -16.62 -18.85 -19.99
N ALA A 197 -15.54 -18.73 -20.77
CA ALA A 197 -15.52 -17.94 -21.99
C ALA A 197 -16.55 -18.38 -23.04
N GLU A 198 -17.14 -17.42 -23.76
CA GLU A 198 -18.13 -17.69 -24.81
C GLU A 198 -17.53 -18.49 -25.97
N GLY A 199 -16.29 -18.18 -26.38
CA GLY A 199 -15.56 -18.96 -27.38
C GLY A 199 -15.40 -20.43 -26.99
N ARG A 200 -15.11 -20.71 -25.71
CA ARG A 200 -15.07 -22.09 -25.19
C ARG A 200 -16.44 -22.75 -25.26
N LYS A 201 -17.52 -22.07 -24.88
CA LYS A 201 -18.88 -22.62 -24.97
C LYS A 201 -19.26 -22.98 -26.40
N ALA A 202 -18.88 -22.14 -27.36
CA ALA A 202 -19.16 -22.34 -28.78
C ALA A 202 -18.37 -23.51 -29.39
N GLU A 203 -17.08 -23.62 -29.07
CA GLU A 203 -16.17 -24.62 -29.65
C GLU A 203 -16.15 -25.95 -28.86
N GLY A 204 -16.61 -25.95 -27.61
CA GLY A 204 -16.65 -27.14 -26.75
C GLY A 204 -15.26 -27.76 -26.57
N VAL A 205 -15.13 -29.04 -26.94
CA VAL A 205 -13.88 -29.81 -26.81
C VAL A 205 -12.85 -29.49 -27.90
N ASP A 206 -13.27 -28.86 -28.99
CA ASP A 206 -12.38 -28.42 -30.06
C ASP A 206 -11.69 -27.10 -29.73
N TRP A 207 -12.09 -26.43 -28.64
CA TRP A 207 -11.44 -25.22 -28.16
C TRP A 207 -9.95 -25.47 -27.90
N PRO A 208 -9.01 -24.76 -28.57
CA PRO A 208 -7.60 -25.13 -28.56
C PRO A 208 -6.97 -25.29 -27.16
N PRO A 209 -7.27 -24.42 -26.16
CA PRO A 209 -6.79 -24.61 -24.79
C PRO A 209 -7.21 -25.93 -24.13
N LEU A 210 -8.35 -26.51 -24.52
CA LEU A 210 -8.88 -27.76 -23.98
C LEU A 210 -8.49 -28.99 -24.83
N GLY A 211 -8.61 -28.86 -26.16
CA GLY A 211 -8.42 -29.96 -27.11
C GLY A 211 -6.96 -30.22 -27.49
N ALA A 212 -6.17 -29.16 -27.69
CA ALA A 212 -4.80 -29.27 -28.19
C ALA A 212 -3.73 -29.22 -27.10
N ASN A 213 -4.06 -28.63 -25.94
CA ASN A 213 -3.11 -28.44 -24.84
C ASN A 213 -3.24 -29.52 -23.75
N VAL A 214 -2.15 -29.72 -23.01
CA VAL A 214 -2.02 -30.68 -21.90
C VAL A 214 -2.35 -30.06 -20.53
N ARG A 215 -3.17 -29.01 -20.53
CA ARG A 215 -3.65 -28.32 -19.32
C ARG A 215 -4.53 -29.26 -18.47
N ARG A 216 -4.35 -29.26 -17.15
CA ARG A 216 -5.15 -30.08 -16.23
C ARG A 216 -6.35 -29.31 -15.72
N TRP A 217 -6.12 -28.15 -15.12
CA TRP A 217 -7.17 -27.35 -14.46
C TRP A 217 -7.65 -26.20 -15.32
N PHE A 218 -8.97 -26.04 -15.41
CA PHE A 218 -9.61 -24.92 -16.09
C PHE A 218 -10.50 -24.18 -15.09
N PHE A 219 -10.24 -22.88 -14.93
CA PHE A 219 -10.86 -22.07 -13.90
C PHE A 219 -12.01 -21.24 -14.47
N SER A 220 -13.13 -21.19 -13.75
CA SER A 220 -14.09 -20.08 -13.78
C SER A 220 -13.61 -18.95 -12.86
N PRO A 221 -14.12 -17.70 -13.02
CA PRO A 221 -13.86 -16.62 -12.07
C PRO A 221 -14.14 -17.04 -10.61
N LYS A 222 -15.29 -17.68 -10.38
CA LYS A 222 -15.72 -18.16 -9.05
C LYS A 222 -14.75 -19.18 -8.46
N SER A 223 -14.30 -20.15 -9.27
CA SER A 223 -13.37 -21.17 -8.80
C SER A 223 -11.99 -20.59 -8.45
N LEU A 224 -11.54 -19.57 -9.19
CA LEU A 224 -10.26 -18.93 -8.96
C LEU A 224 -10.27 -18.09 -7.68
N GLU A 225 -11.33 -17.29 -7.47
CA GLU A 225 -11.53 -16.52 -6.23
C GLU A 225 -11.64 -17.44 -5.00
N GLU A 226 -12.40 -18.53 -5.10
CA GLU A 226 -12.53 -19.50 -4.00
C GLU A 226 -11.20 -20.19 -3.70
N ALA A 227 -10.40 -20.52 -4.72
CA ALA A 227 -9.06 -21.08 -4.53
C ALA A 227 -8.15 -20.11 -3.77
N CYS A 228 -8.19 -18.82 -4.11
CA CYS A 228 -7.45 -17.78 -3.38
C CYS A 228 -7.90 -17.62 -1.94
N ARG A 229 -9.21 -17.59 -1.70
CA ARG A 229 -9.75 -17.53 -0.35
C ARG A 229 -9.28 -18.72 0.50
N LYS A 230 -9.32 -19.94 -0.06
CA LYS A 230 -8.81 -21.15 0.61
C LYS A 230 -7.29 -21.17 0.79
N ALA A 231 -6.56 -20.48 -0.08
CA ALA A 231 -5.12 -20.30 0.07
C ALA A 231 -4.74 -19.26 1.15
N GLY A 232 -5.72 -18.51 1.68
CA GLY A 232 -5.55 -17.59 2.79
C GLY A 232 -5.21 -16.15 2.39
N TYR A 233 -5.52 -15.76 1.15
CA TYR A 233 -5.47 -14.35 0.74
C TYR A 233 -6.59 -13.55 1.42
N GLY A 234 -6.32 -12.29 1.76
CA GLY A 234 -7.25 -11.44 2.51
C GLY A 234 -8.29 -10.76 1.61
N ALA A 235 -7.91 -10.43 0.38
CA ALA A 235 -8.76 -9.86 -0.65
C ALA A 235 -8.33 -10.35 -2.02
N SER A 236 -9.27 -10.42 -2.97
CA SER A 236 -8.98 -10.74 -4.37
C SER A 236 -9.97 -10.07 -5.31
N ARG A 237 -9.54 -9.83 -6.55
CA ARG A 237 -10.39 -9.42 -7.67
C ARG A 237 -9.98 -10.17 -8.94
N VAL A 238 -10.95 -10.58 -9.74
CA VAL A 238 -10.72 -11.17 -11.06
C VAL A 238 -11.18 -10.20 -12.15
N LEU A 239 -10.33 -10.02 -13.16
CA LEU A 239 -10.64 -9.31 -14.39
C LEU A 239 -10.71 -10.30 -15.55
N LEU A 240 -11.57 -9.98 -16.52
CA LEU A 240 -11.66 -10.68 -17.80
C LEU A 240 -10.84 -9.92 -18.84
N ALA A 241 -10.11 -10.66 -19.68
CA ALA A 241 -9.29 -10.10 -20.75
C ALA A 241 -9.20 -11.07 -21.95
N GLY A 242 -8.61 -10.62 -23.05
CA GLY A 242 -8.25 -11.47 -24.20
C GLY A 242 -9.42 -11.88 -25.09
N GLY A 243 -9.12 -12.12 -26.36
CA GLY A 243 -10.11 -12.52 -27.37
C GLY A 243 -11.07 -11.41 -27.81
N PRO A 244 -11.95 -11.71 -28.79
CA PRO A 244 -12.91 -10.74 -29.34
C PRO A 244 -13.93 -10.24 -28.31
N ASP A 245 -14.33 -11.11 -27.38
CA ASP A 245 -15.34 -10.84 -26.35
C ASP A 245 -14.72 -10.36 -25.01
N HIS A 246 -13.40 -10.17 -24.97
CA HIS A 246 -12.64 -9.76 -23.78
C HIS A 246 -12.83 -10.68 -22.56
N ASP A 247 -13.02 -11.98 -22.79
CA ASP A 247 -13.36 -12.97 -21.77
C ASP A 247 -12.53 -14.26 -21.80
N GLN A 248 -11.52 -14.37 -22.67
CA GLN A 248 -10.77 -15.62 -22.85
C GLN A 248 -9.73 -15.90 -21.73
N GLU A 249 -9.30 -14.86 -21.03
CA GLU A 249 -8.29 -14.88 -19.97
C GLU A 249 -8.88 -14.35 -18.66
N LEU A 250 -8.56 -15.03 -17.57
CA LEU A 250 -8.76 -14.55 -16.20
C LEU A 250 -7.45 -13.93 -15.72
N ILE A 251 -7.52 -12.68 -15.26
CA ILE A 251 -6.43 -12.02 -14.55
C ILE A 251 -6.87 -11.80 -13.11
N LEU A 252 -6.29 -12.58 -12.21
CA LEU A 252 -6.53 -12.47 -10.78
C LEU A 252 -5.49 -11.57 -10.14
N PHE A 253 -5.95 -10.68 -9.27
CA PHE A 253 -5.10 -10.01 -8.28
C PHE A 253 -5.55 -10.42 -6.88
N ALA A 254 -4.61 -10.81 -6.01
CA ALA A 254 -4.92 -11.17 -4.64
C ALA A 254 -3.91 -10.53 -3.67
N GLN A 255 -4.40 -10.05 -2.53
CA GLN A 255 -3.59 -9.39 -1.51
C GLN A 255 -3.30 -10.35 -0.36
N ASN A 256 -2.02 -10.50 -0.01
CA ASN A 256 -1.61 -11.21 1.19
C ASN A 256 -2.09 -10.45 2.43
N PRO A 257 -2.65 -11.09 3.47
CA PRO A 257 -3.06 -10.39 4.68
C PRO A 257 -1.92 -9.56 5.29
N PHE A 258 -2.25 -8.44 5.91
CA PHE A 258 -1.30 -7.55 6.59
C PHE A 258 -0.72 -8.09 7.90
N LYS A 259 -0.89 -9.39 8.18
CA LYS A 259 -0.46 -10.00 9.44
C LYS A 259 1.02 -9.74 9.67
N THR A 260 1.33 -9.25 10.86
CA THR A 260 2.70 -8.98 11.32
C THR A 260 2.99 -9.79 12.58
N ALA A 261 4.27 -10.04 12.83
CA ALA A 261 4.73 -10.56 14.12
C ALA A 261 4.80 -9.47 15.21
N ILE A 262 4.71 -8.18 14.83
CA ILE A 262 4.75 -7.06 15.76
C ILE A 262 3.46 -7.00 16.57
N SER A 263 3.59 -6.79 17.88
CA SER A 263 2.50 -6.63 18.83
C SER A 263 2.63 -5.29 19.58
N TRP A 264 1.58 -4.89 20.31
CA TRP A 264 1.64 -3.70 21.16
C TRP A 264 2.78 -3.75 22.19
N THR A 265 3.08 -4.92 22.76
CA THR A 265 4.18 -5.07 23.73
C THR A 265 5.55 -4.78 23.12
N ASP A 266 5.69 -4.99 21.82
CA ASP A 266 6.95 -4.76 21.09
C ASP A 266 7.22 -3.29 20.82
N ILE A 267 6.16 -2.47 20.66
CA ILE A 267 6.29 -1.09 20.17
C ILE A 267 5.79 -0.01 21.14
N ALA A 268 4.95 -0.39 22.10
CA ALA A 268 4.30 0.53 23.03
C ALA A 268 4.62 0.20 24.49
N GLU A 269 4.42 1.18 25.36
CA GLU A 269 4.55 1.05 26.81
C GLU A 269 3.32 1.64 27.51
N ASP A 270 3.08 1.21 28.75
CA ASP A 270 1.97 1.72 29.55
C ASP A 270 2.06 3.24 29.74
N GLU A 271 0.89 3.88 29.78
CA GLU A 271 0.78 5.33 29.93
C GLU A 271 1.54 5.84 31.16
N HIS A 272 2.14 7.02 31.00
CA HIS A 272 2.62 7.81 32.12
C HIS A 272 1.47 8.07 33.11
N SER A 273 1.80 8.44 34.34
CA SER A 273 0.78 8.81 35.32
C SER A 273 -0.17 9.87 34.74
N ASP A 274 -1.47 9.70 34.97
CA ASP A 274 -2.55 10.45 34.33
C ASP A 274 -2.36 11.97 34.36
N ASN A 275 -1.78 12.49 35.45
CA ASN A 275 -1.47 13.91 35.64
C ASN A 275 -0.41 14.48 34.69
N MET A 276 0.37 13.64 34.01
CA MET A 276 1.41 14.06 33.06
C MET A 276 0.86 14.27 31.65
N LEU A 277 -0.36 13.82 31.37
CA LEU A 277 -1.02 13.99 30.08
C LEU A 277 -1.68 15.39 29.95
N PRO A 278 -1.91 15.89 28.72
CA PRO A 278 -2.79 17.02 28.46
C PRO A 278 -4.16 16.81 29.14
N PRO A 279 -4.82 17.87 29.67
CA PRO A 279 -6.05 17.73 30.44
C PRO A 279 -7.15 16.91 29.77
N LEU A 280 -7.34 17.06 28.46
CA LEU A 280 -8.36 16.32 27.71
C LEU A 280 -8.01 14.86 27.41
N ASP A 281 -6.75 14.44 27.61
CA ASP A 281 -6.32 13.06 27.41
C ASP A 281 -6.39 12.25 28.72
N ARG A 282 -6.49 12.93 29.86
CA ARG A 282 -6.54 12.31 31.19
C ARG A 282 -7.76 11.43 31.36
N LYS A 283 -7.63 10.27 31.98
CA LYS A 283 -8.74 9.43 32.44
C LYS A 283 -9.56 10.10 33.53
N SER A 284 -8.94 10.96 34.34
CA SER A 284 -9.58 11.68 35.45
C SER A 284 -10.39 12.93 35.05
N VAL A 285 -10.42 13.32 33.77
CA VAL A 285 -11.15 14.52 33.33
C VAL A 285 -12.66 14.40 33.56
N ASP A 286 -13.29 15.44 34.09
CA ASP A 286 -14.75 15.51 34.25
C ASP A 286 -15.41 15.85 32.91
N VAL A 287 -15.86 14.80 32.21
CA VAL A 287 -16.49 14.90 30.88
C VAL A 287 -17.74 15.79 30.87
N SER A 288 -18.43 15.95 32.01
CA SER A 288 -19.63 16.78 32.11
C SER A 288 -19.36 18.27 31.94
N THR A 289 -18.11 18.70 32.19
CA THR A 289 -17.67 20.10 32.08
C THR A 289 -17.19 20.49 30.68
N LEU A 290 -16.99 19.50 29.80
CA LEU A 290 -16.44 19.72 28.47
C LEU A 290 -17.47 20.35 27.53
N ASN A 291 -17.01 21.11 26.54
CA ASN A 291 -17.88 21.52 25.42
C ASN A 291 -17.96 20.42 24.35
N GLU A 292 -18.71 20.66 23.27
CA GLU A 292 -18.92 19.69 22.20
C GLU A 292 -17.60 19.33 21.48
N ASP A 293 -16.82 20.33 21.07
CA ASP A 293 -15.53 20.13 20.41
C ASP A 293 -14.56 19.33 21.28
N GLN A 294 -14.51 19.61 22.59
CA GLN A 294 -13.64 18.91 23.53
C GLN A 294 -14.06 17.45 23.71
N ARG A 295 -15.37 17.17 23.76
CA ARG A 295 -15.88 15.79 23.79
C ARG A 295 -15.53 15.05 22.50
N PHE A 296 -15.79 15.69 21.36
CA PHE A 296 -15.49 15.12 20.05
C PHE A 296 -13.99 14.84 19.89
N TRP A 297 -13.14 15.80 20.26
CA TRP A 297 -11.68 15.66 20.27
C TRP A 297 -11.22 14.49 21.12
N ARG A 298 -11.74 14.37 22.35
CA ARG A 298 -11.37 13.28 23.25
C ARG A 298 -11.75 11.93 22.67
N GLU A 299 -12.94 11.82 22.08
CA GLU A 299 -13.44 10.58 21.49
C GLU A 299 -12.70 10.21 20.19
N ASN A 300 -12.38 11.19 19.34
CA ASN A 300 -11.97 10.93 17.96
C ASN A 300 -10.53 11.31 17.63
N GLY A 301 -9.90 12.22 18.40
CA GLY A 301 -8.51 12.64 18.23
C GLY A 301 -8.29 13.66 17.11
N TYR A 302 -9.36 14.26 16.60
CA TYR A 302 -9.32 15.30 15.58
C TYR A 302 -10.48 16.28 15.71
N LEU A 303 -10.41 17.39 14.98
CA LEU A 303 -11.50 18.33 14.77
C LEU A 303 -11.41 18.92 13.36
N ILE A 304 -12.54 19.02 12.66
CA ILE A 304 -12.60 19.70 11.36
C ILE A 304 -13.36 21.01 11.53
N LEU A 305 -12.68 22.11 11.25
CA LEU A 305 -13.24 23.45 11.24
C LEU A 305 -13.55 23.84 9.79
N ARG A 306 -14.83 23.97 9.45
CA ARG A 306 -15.27 24.31 8.09
C ARG A 306 -15.32 25.82 7.89
N ASP A 307 -14.90 26.29 6.72
CA ASP A 307 -14.89 27.72 6.35
C ASP A 307 -14.27 28.60 7.46
N PHE A 308 -13.13 28.15 8.00
CA PHE A 308 -12.59 28.68 9.25
C PHE A 308 -11.58 29.80 9.01
N ILE A 309 -10.74 29.64 7.99
CA ILE A 309 -9.74 30.64 7.62
C ILE A 309 -10.27 31.51 6.48
N PRO A 310 -10.26 32.84 6.60
CA PRO A 310 -10.71 33.73 5.54
C PRO A 310 -9.91 33.55 4.25
N GLU A 311 -10.61 33.49 3.12
CA GLU A 311 -10.00 33.31 1.79
C GLU A 311 -8.93 34.35 1.47
N GLU A 312 -9.08 35.59 1.93
CA GLU A 312 -8.09 36.65 1.69
C GLU A 312 -6.70 36.28 2.26
N VAL A 313 -6.67 35.67 3.45
CA VAL A 313 -5.43 35.24 4.11
C VAL A 313 -4.78 34.10 3.32
N ILE A 314 -5.61 33.15 2.87
CA ILE A 314 -5.19 32.02 2.03
C ILE A 314 -4.60 32.53 0.70
N ASP A 315 -5.27 33.47 0.05
CA ASP A 315 -4.86 34.00 -1.25
C ASP A 315 -3.54 34.78 -1.16
N ARG A 316 -3.32 35.52 -0.07
CA ARG A 316 -2.02 36.16 0.20
C ARG A 316 -0.89 35.15 0.26
N TYR A 317 -1.06 34.07 1.03
CA TYR A 317 -0.07 33.00 1.11
C TYR A 317 0.13 32.31 -0.25
N CYS A 318 -0.95 31.98 -0.97
CA CYS A 318 -0.86 31.30 -2.26
C CYS A 318 -0.05 32.12 -3.28
N ARG A 319 -0.25 33.45 -3.34
CA ARG A 319 0.55 34.33 -4.22
C ARG A 319 2.06 34.28 -3.93
N VAL A 320 2.45 34.14 -2.66
CA VAL A 320 3.86 33.99 -2.29
C VAL A 320 4.36 32.60 -2.66
N ARG A 321 3.57 31.57 -2.34
CA ARG A 321 3.91 30.16 -2.60
C ARG A 321 4.03 29.83 -4.09
N GLU A 322 3.25 30.47 -4.96
CA GLU A 322 3.32 30.31 -6.43
C GLU A 322 4.66 30.75 -7.02
N LYS A 323 5.40 31.64 -6.33
CA LYS A 323 6.75 32.06 -6.75
C LYS A 323 7.79 30.96 -6.52
N VAL A 324 7.50 29.98 -5.66
CA VAL A 324 8.38 28.85 -5.37
C VAL A 324 8.15 27.74 -6.40
N LYS A 325 9.12 27.57 -7.30
CA LYS A 325 9.04 26.61 -8.42
C LYS A 325 9.01 25.15 -7.98
N SER A 326 9.51 24.84 -6.78
CA SER A 326 9.50 23.48 -6.24
C SER A 326 8.07 23.02 -5.91
N PRO A 327 7.60 21.89 -6.44
CA PRO A 327 6.31 21.30 -6.05
C PRO A 327 6.26 20.95 -4.55
N GLY A 328 7.43 20.64 -3.96
CA GLY A 328 7.60 20.34 -2.53
C GLY A 328 7.54 21.56 -1.62
N GLY A 329 7.63 22.76 -2.18
CA GLY A 329 7.65 24.01 -1.41
C GLY A 329 9.06 24.44 -1.06
N TRP A 330 9.19 25.14 0.05
CA TRP A 330 10.49 25.48 0.60
C TRP A 330 11.18 24.21 1.12
N ASP A 331 12.49 24.08 0.89
CA ASP A 331 13.28 22.93 1.36
C ASP A 331 13.54 22.97 2.88
N ASP A 332 13.37 24.16 3.49
CA ASP A 332 13.39 24.35 4.92
C ASP A 332 12.02 24.02 5.53
N GLU A 333 12.02 23.36 6.69
CA GLU A 333 10.82 23.01 7.47
C GLU A 333 10.32 24.19 8.31
N THR A 334 11.07 25.29 8.37
CA THR A 334 10.72 26.48 9.16
C THR A 334 10.58 27.78 8.33
N PRO A 335 9.95 27.75 7.14
CA PRO A 335 9.85 28.93 6.27
C PRO A 335 9.02 30.06 6.89
N TYR A 336 8.19 29.75 7.88
CA TYR A 336 7.45 30.74 8.67
C TYR A 336 8.33 31.75 9.40
N MET A 337 9.63 31.46 9.59
CA MET A 337 10.55 32.41 10.20
C MET A 337 10.84 33.59 9.27
N GLU A 338 10.72 33.40 7.96
CA GLU A 338 11.05 34.42 6.95
C GLU A 338 9.80 34.93 6.21
N ILE A 339 8.75 34.11 6.11
CA ILE A 339 7.54 34.38 5.33
C ILE A 339 6.38 34.75 6.25
N LYS A 340 6.02 36.04 6.29
CA LYS A 340 4.93 36.54 7.13
C LYS A 340 3.56 35.97 6.78
N GLU A 341 3.30 35.66 5.51
CA GLU A 341 2.00 35.13 5.08
C GLU A 341 1.74 33.74 5.68
N ILE A 342 2.80 32.96 5.96
CA ILE A 342 2.68 31.71 6.71
C ILE A 342 2.29 32.00 8.17
N ARG A 343 2.89 33.02 8.80
CA ARG A 343 2.54 33.42 10.17
C ARG A 343 1.11 33.95 10.25
N ASP A 344 0.69 34.82 9.32
CA ASP A 344 -0.69 35.33 9.25
C ASP A 344 -1.73 34.21 9.13
N LEU A 345 -1.42 33.18 8.34
CA LEU A 345 -2.28 32.03 8.10
C LEU A 345 -2.30 31.08 9.30
N CYS A 346 -1.13 30.63 9.74
CA CYS A 346 -1.00 29.55 10.72
C CYS A 346 -1.10 30.03 12.17
N LEU A 347 -0.87 31.32 12.43
CA LEU A 347 -1.09 31.92 13.76
C LEU A 347 -2.38 32.73 13.81
N HIS A 348 -3.39 32.36 13.00
CA HIS A 348 -4.69 33.00 13.04
C HIS A 348 -5.28 32.93 14.46
N GLY A 349 -5.72 34.06 15.03
CA GLY A 349 -6.06 34.15 16.46
C GLY A 349 -7.10 33.12 16.92
N ALA A 350 -8.19 32.97 16.16
CA ALA A 350 -9.23 32.00 16.48
C ALA A 350 -8.74 30.54 16.45
N LEU A 351 -7.74 30.22 15.62
CA LEU A 351 -7.11 28.90 15.61
C LEU A 351 -6.31 28.70 16.90
N MET A 352 -5.49 29.68 17.28
CA MET A 352 -4.64 29.57 18.47
C MET A 352 -5.47 29.39 19.74
N ASP A 353 -6.58 30.13 19.88
CA ASP A 353 -7.55 29.97 20.97
C ASP A 353 -8.15 28.55 20.99
N LYS A 354 -8.45 27.99 19.80
CA LYS A 354 -8.96 26.62 19.67
C LYS A 354 -7.92 25.59 20.13
N LEU A 355 -6.68 25.71 19.67
CA LEU A 355 -5.59 24.80 20.04
C LEU A 355 -5.32 24.82 21.54
N GLU A 356 -5.25 26.01 22.16
CA GLU A 356 -5.06 26.16 23.60
C GLU A 356 -6.25 25.55 24.39
N THR A 357 -7.48 25.68 23.90
CA THR A 357 -8.66 25.06 24.52
C THR A 357 -8.63 23.53 24.49
N LEU A 358 -8.04 22.94 23.44
CA LEU A 358 -7.93 21.50 23.28
C LEU A 358 -6.76 20.91 24.09
N ILE A 359 -5.59 21.55 24.04
CA ILE A 359 -4.38 21.05 24.71
C ILE A 359 -4.30 21.49 26.18
N GLY A 360 -4.96 22.59 26.54
CA GLY A 360 -4.93 23.19 27.87
C GLY A 360 -3.69 24.02 28.18
N GLU A 361 -2.86 24.31 27.17
CA GLU A 361 -1.63 25.09 27.28
C GLU A 361 -1.43 25.95 26.01
N PRO A 362 -0.76 27.12 26.11
CA PRO A 362 -0.42 27.92 24.94
C PRO A 362 0.45 27.14 23.95
N MET A 363 0.08 27.21 22.66
CA MET A 363 0.74 26.46 21.59
C MET A 363 1.71 27.34 20.80
N VAL A 364 2.86 26.77 20.43
CA VAL A 364 3.94 27.44 19.70
C VAL A 364 4.17 26.72 18.37
N MET A 365 4.06 27.45 17.25
CA MET A 365 4.33 26.93 15.92
C MET A 365 5.80 26.53 15.78
N ASN A 366 6.06 25.32 15.27
CA ASN A 366 7.38 24.70 15.23
C ASN A 366 7.88 24.32 13.83
N LEU A 367 6.99 24.02 12.88
CA LEU A 367 7.35 23.61 11.53
C LEU A 367 6.17 23.76 10.55
N ASN A 368 6.49 23.92 9.27
CA ASN A 368 5.52 23.91 8.18
C ASN A 368 5.96 23.00 7.04
N LEU A 369 5.02 22.21 6.51
CA LEU A 369 5.18 21.51 5.25
C LEU A 369 4.36 22.24 4.19
N THR A 370 5.04 22.73 3.17
CA THR A 370 4.48 23.69 2.18
C THR A 370 4.27 23.09 0.79
N GLY A 371 4.36 21.77 0.67
CA GLY A 371 4.19 21.05 -0.58
C GLY A 371 2.74 21.02 -1.06
N TRP A 372 2.55 21.20 -2.37
CA TRP A 372 1.22 21.13 -3.01
C TRP A 372 0.96 19.80 -3.70
N LYS A 373 1.66 18.75 -3.26
CA LYS A 373 1.43 17.36 -3.66
C LYS A 373 1.35 16.49 -2.42
N THR A 374 0.71 15.33 -2.55
CA THR A 374 0.70 14.34 -1.46
C THR A 374 2.13 13.91 -1.12
N THR A 375 2.42 13.84 0.19
CA THR A 375 3.71 13.32 0.69
C THR A 375 3.80 11.81 0.56
N GLN A 376 2.66 11.13 0.38
CA GLN A 376 2.54 9.67 0.35
C GLN A 376 3.20 8.98 1.55
N ARG A 377 3.29 9.66 2.70
CA ARG A 377 3.70 9.02 3.95
C ARG A 377 2.73 7.90 4.31
N ASP A 378 3.26 6.84 4.88
CA ASP A 378 2.49 5.68 5.30
C ASP A 378 1.84 5.89 6.67
N TRP A 379 1.20 4.87 7.23
CA TRP A 379 0.60 4.96 8.55
C TRP A 379 1.64 5.30 9.64
N HIS A 380 1.40 6.39 10.36
CA HIS A 380 2.20 6.80 11.51
C HIS A 380 1.38 7.62 12.51
N GLN A 381 2.01 7.84 13.66
CA GLN A 381 1.64 8.81 14.68
C GLN A 381 2.84 9.77 14.83
N ASP A 382 2.60 11.05 15.06
CA ASP A 382 3.66 12.05 15.22
C ASP A 382 4.34 11.99 16.58
N ASP A 383 3.65 11.51 17.62
CA ASP A 383 4.14 11.56 19.01
C ASP A 383 5.50 10.83 19.17
N TYR A 384 5.67 9.64 18.58
CA TYR A 384 6.95 8.89 18.69
C TYR A 384 8.09 9.48 17.83
N LEU A 385 7.80 10.43 16.95
CA LEU A 385 8.82 11.15 16.18
C LEU A 385 9.44 12.29 17.01
N ASN A 386 8.70 12.74 18.03
CA ASN A 386 9.10 13.81 18.93
C ASN A 386 9.86 13.26 20.16
N PRO A 387 10.56 14.13 20.91
CA PRO A 387 11.13 13.76 22.21
C PRO A 387 10.07 13.26 23.20
N ASP A 388 10.43 12.29 24.04
CA ASP A 388 9.53 11.69 25.05
C ASP A 388 9.00 12.69 26.08
N GLU A 389 9.60 13.88 26.18
CA GLU A 389 9.15 14.98 27.05
C GLU A 389 7.90 15.70 26.51
N VAL A 390 7.63 15.61 25.19
CA VAL A 390 6.48 16.25 24.56
C VAL A 390 5.15 15.65 25.04
N ARG A 391 5.08 14.32 25.16
CA ARG A 391 3.98 13.59 25.84
C ARG A 391 2.58 14.00 25.37
N GLY A 392 2.31 13.95 24.07
CA GLY A 392 1.01 14.33 23.51
C GLY A 392 0.71 15.84 23.52
N ARG A 393 1.60 16.70 24.03
CA ARG A 393 1.48 18.18 23.95
C ARG A 393 1.93 18.71 22.58
N TYR A 394 1.45 18.04 21.55
CA TYR A 394 1.79 18.29 20.16
C TYR A 394 0.54 18.12 19.33
N VAL A 395 0.33 19.06 18.42
CA VAL A 395 -0.85 19.12 17.58
C VAL A 395 -0.44 19.60 16.21
N ALA A 396 -1.17 19.16 15.20
CA ALA A 396 -0.93 19.62 13.86
C ALA A 396 -2.22 20.01 13.16
N CYS A 397 -2.08 20.87 12.17
CA CYS A 397 -3.17 21.49 11.43
C CYS A 397 -2.91 21.37 9.93
N TRP A 398 -3.94 21.02 9.20
CA TRP A 398 -3.94 20.87 7.75
C TRP A 398 -4.89 21.91 7.21
N PHE A 399 -4.36 22.85 6.45
CA PHE A 399 -5.12 23.98 5.91
C PHE A 399 -5.43 23.73 4.44
N ALA A 400 -6.71 23.67 4.10
CA ALA A 400 -7.18 23.58 2.73
C ALA A 400 -7.08 24.95 2.05
N LEU A 401 -6.17 25.06 1.08
CA LEU A 401 -5.96 26.30 0.32
C LEU A 401 -6.76 26.31 -0.99
N ASP A 402 -7.37 25.17 -1.33
CA ASP A 402 -8.21 24.90 -2.49
C ASP A 402 -9.04 23.64 -2.20
N THR A 403 -9.94 23.25 -3.10
CA THR A 403 -10.72 22.02 -2.98
C THR A 403 -9.83 20.77 -3.00
N ILE A 404 -10.06 19.86 -2.05
CA ILE A 404 -9.30 18.63 -1.85
C ILE A 404 -10.16 17.44 -2.20
N THR A 405 -9.81 16.77 -3.29
CA THR A 405 -10.57 15.65 -3.85
C THR A 405 -9.92 14.32 -3.50
N ALA A 406 -10.71 13.24 -3.60
CA ALA A 406 -10.25 11.87 -3.39
C ALA A 406 -9.11 11.44 -4.35
N ASP A 407 -8.97 12.11 -5.50
CA ASP A 407 -7.96 11.77 -6.50
C ASP A 407 -6.62 12.48 -6.26
N SER A 408 -6.60 13.48 -5.37
CA SER A 408 -5.41 14.30 -5.05
C SER A 408 -4.45 13.67 -4.04
N GLY A 409 -4.78 12.47 -3.54
CA GLY A 409 -4.09 11.83 -2.44
C GLY A 409 -4.37 12.56 -1.12
N PRO A 410 -5.63 12.62 -0.64
CA PRO A 410 -5.98 13.32 0.59
C PRO A 410 -5.27 12.74 1.83
N PHE A 411 -5.26 13.54 2.90
CA PHE A 411 -4.88 13.08 4.24
C PHE A 411 -5.93 12.07 4.72
N GLN A 412 -5.49 10.89 5.17
CA GLN A 412 -6.38 9.83 5.64
C GLN A 412 -6.01 9.45 7.07
N PHE A 413 -7.00 9.22 7.92
CA PHE A 413 -6.81 8.92 9.33
C PHE A 413 -7.83 7.91 9.85
N VAL A 414 -7.57 7.39 11.05
CA VAL A 414 -8.46 6.47 11.76
C VAL A 414 -8.98 7.14 13.03
N PRO A 415 -10.26 7.54 13.10
CA PRO A 415 -10.84 8.14 14.30
C PRO A 415 -10.61 7.28 15.55
N GLY A 416 -10.30 7.91 16.68
CA GLY A 416 -10.11 7.25 17.98
C GLY A 416 -8.77 6.54 18.17
N SER A 417 -7.96 6.38 17.11
CA SER A 417 -6.65 5.72 17.18
C SER A 417 -5.62 6.44 18.05
N HIS A 418 -5.87 7.69 18.44
CA HIS A 418 -5.06 8.41 19.43
C HIS A 418 -5.12 7.82 20.83
N GLN A 419 -6.14 7.01 21.12
CA GLN A 419 -6.31 6.31 22.39
C GLN A 419 -5.57 4.96 22.45
N TRP A 420 -4.92 4.55 21.36
CA TRP A 420 -4.12 3.33 21.34
C TRP A 420 -2.91 3.41 22.27
N PRO A 421 -2.31 2.26 22.64
CA PRO A 421 -1.12 2.22 23.47
C PRO A 421 0.00 3.15 22.97
N HIS A 422 0.68 3.80 23.90
CA HIS A 422 1.67 4.83 23.60
C HIS A 422 2.92 4.22 22.96
N ILE A 423 3.10 4.48 21.67
CA ILE A 423 4.24 4.01 20.89
C ILE A 423 5.51 4.75 21.29
N LYS A 424 6.60 4.00 21.50
CA LYS A 424 7.89 4.54 21.96
C LYS A 424 8.95 4.51 20.88
N LYS A 425 9.60 5.65 20.65
CA LYS A 425 10.71 5.80 19.70
C LYS A 425 11.79 4.75 19.94
N SER A 426 12.22 4.56 21.19
CA SER A 426 13.23 3.59 21.60
C SER A 426 12.89 2.16 21.17
N LYS A 427 11.62 1.77 21.24
CA LYS A 427 11.12 0.46 20.81
C LYS A 427 11.04 0.35 19.30
N ILE A 428 10.51 1.37 18.61
CA ILE A 428 10.43 1.40 17.15
C ILE A 428 11.81 1.26 16.50
N LEU A 429 12.83 1.92 17.05
CA LEU A 429 14.18 1.86 16.51
C LEU A 429 14.76 0.44 16.50
N ASN A 430 14.28 -0.49 17.34
CA ASN A 430 14.73 -1.89 17.29
C ASN A 430 14.36 -2.60 15.99
N PHE A 431 13.32 -2.13 15.29
CA PHE A 431 12.88 -2.68 14.00
C PHE A 431 13.43 -1.91 12.80
N VAL A 432 14.12 -0.80 13.04
CA VAL A 432 14.75 0.02 11.99
C VAL A 432 16.22 -0.40 11.84
N PRO A 433 16.74 -0.60 10.61
CA PRO A 433 18.15 -0.95 10.40
C PRO A 433 19.10 0.07 11.04
N GLU A 434 20.16 -0.42 11.69
CA GLU A 434 21.06 0.41 12.50
C GLU A 434 21.66 1.57 11.72
N GLU A 435 22.01 1.33 10.46
CA GLU A 435 22.61 2.27 9.52
C GLU A 435 21.73 3.49 9.21
N VAL A 436 20.41 3.39 9.36
CA VAL A 436 19.47 4.49 9.06
C VAL A 436 18.89 5.15 10.32
N ARG A 437 19.10 4.62 11.53
CA ARG A 437 18.47 5.13 12.78
C ARG A 437 18.80 6.60 13.10
N THR A 438 19.95 7.09 12.65
CA THR A 438 20.43 8.46 12.89
C THR A 438 20.18 9.38 11.69
N GLN A 439 19.70 8.85 10.57
CA GLN A 439 19.46 9.62 9.36
C GLN A 439 18.09 10.30 9.42
N ARG A 440 17.93 11.45 8.76
CA ARG A 440 16.61 12.14 8.65
C ARG A 440 15.50 11.25 8.06
N SER A 441 15.86 10.22 7.30
CA SER A 441 14.95 9.26 6.67
C SER A 441 14.41 8.18 7.61
N TRP A 442 14.92 8.03 8.84
CA TRP A 442 14.49 6.98 9.77
C TRP A 442 12.96 6.87 9.96
N PRO A 443 12.15 7.97 9.97
CA PRO A 443 10.69 7.87 10.11
C PRO A 443 10.03 7.09 8.97
N ILE A 444 10.54 7.26 7.75
CA ILE A 444 10.04 6.54 6.56
C ILE A 444 10.30 5.04 6.70
N HIS A 445 11.41 4.66 7.35
CA HIS A 445 11.71 3.25 7.63
C HIS A 445 10.78 2.68 8.71
N SER A 446 10.49 3.43 9.78
CA SER A 446 9.56 2.96 10.81
C SER A 446 8.13 2.83 10.28
N GLU A 447 7.66 3.77 9.47
CA GLU A 447 6.36 3.68 8.79
C GLU A 447 6.19 2.35 8.05
N ARG A 448 7.16 1.98 7.20
CA ARG A 448 7.09 0.75 6.39
C ARG A 448 6.98 -0.51 7.24
N VAL A 449 7.63 -0.51 8.40
CA VAL A 449 7.56 -1.62 9.36
C VAL A 449 6.20 -1.67 10.06
N LEU A 450 5.65 -0.51 10.41
CA LEU A 450 4.43 -0.38 11.19
C LEU A 450 3.15 -0.44 10.35
N THR A 451 3.20 -0.12 9.05
CA THR A 451 2.03 -0.16 8.19
C THR A 451 1.30 -1.51 8.20
N PRO A 452 1.98 -2.67 8.06
CA PRO A 452 1.30 -3.95 8.19
C PRO A 452 0.66 -4.15 9.57
N PHE A 453 1.34 -3.72 10.64
CA PHE A 453 0.77 -3.76 11.98
C PHE A 453 -0.54 -2.98 12.07
N PHE A 454 -0.54 -1.73 11.63
CA PHE A 454 -1.73 -0.89 11.68
C PHE A 454 -2.85 -1.36 10.75
N GLU A 455 -2.55 -1.78 9.52
CA GLU A 455 -3.57 -2.32 8.62
C GLU A 455 -4.17 -3.63 9.19
N SER A 456 -3.37 -4.47 9.86
CA SER A 456 -3.88 -5.65 10.58
C SER A 456 -4.83 -5.24 11.71
N LYS A 457 -4.47 -4.23 12.50
CA LYS A 457 -5.32 -3.72 13.60
C LYS A 457 -6.62 -3.11 13.10
N ILE A 458 -6.54 -2.26 12.07
CA ILE A 458 -7.70 -1.66 11.41
C ILE A 458 -8.64 -2.76 10.89
N ALA A 459 -8.10 -3.80 10.25
CA ALA A 459 -8.91 -4.90 9.72
C ALA A 459 -9.51 -5.79 10.83
N GLU A 460 -8.74 -6.11 11.88
CA GLU A 460 -9.18 -6.94 13.03
C GLU A 460 -10.33 -6.29 13.80
N GLU A 461 -10.27 -4.97 13.98
CA GLU A 461 -11.24 -4.18 14.74
C GLU A 461 -12.33 -3.56 13.84
N ASN A 462 -12.26 -3.79 12.52
CA ASN A 462 -13.16 -3.23 11.50
C ASN A 462 -13.32 -1.70 11.63
N LEU A 463 -12.18 -1.01 11.76
CA LEU A 463 -12.13 0.44 11.95
C LEU A 463 -12.29 1.19 10.62
N GLU A 464 -12.98 2.32 10.68
CA GLU A 464 -13.17 3.19 9.52
C GLU A 464 -11.89 4.00 9.22
N LYS A 465 -11.55 4.07 7.93
CA LYS A 465 -10.51 4.95 7.40
C LYS A 465 -11.20 6.16 6.76
N VAL A 466 -10.92 7.35 7.27
CA VAL A 466 -11.58 8.59 6.84
C VAL A 466 -10.62 9.42 5.99
N ASP A 467 -11.04 9.74 4.76
CA ASP A 467 -10.33 10.70 3.90
C ASP A 467 -10.78 12.13 4.22
N PHE A 468 -9.84 13.02 4.49
CA PHE A 468 -10.11 14.44 4.65
C PHE A 468 -10.33 15.11 3.29
N LEU A 469 -11.59 15.14 2.87
CA LEU A 469 -12.07 15.96 1.76
C LEU A 469 -12.52 17.31 2.30
N ALA A 470 -12.07 18.37 1.62
CA ALA A 470 -12.11 19.73 2.16
C ALA A 470 -12.33 20.75 1.06
N GLU A 471 -12.99 21.84 1.41
CA GLU A 471 -13.06 23.04 0.59
C GLU A 471 -12.03 24.07 1.08
N LYS A 472 -11.71 25.04 0.24
CA LYS A 472 -10.84 26.17 0.62
C LYS A 472 -11.36 26.83 1.89
N GLY A 473 -10.48 27.08 2.86
CA GLY A 473 -10.83 27.66 4.16
C GLY A 473 -11.00 26.65 5.28
N ASP A 474 -11.18 25.36 4.95
CA ASP A 474 -11.30 24.30 5.94
C ASP A 474 -9.95 24.01 6.63
N VAL A 475 -10.01 23.66 7.92
CA VAL A 475 -8.85 23.24 8.71
C VAL A 475 -9.15 21.93 9.42
N LEU A 476 -8.30 20.92 9.22
CA LEU A 476 -8.25 19.72 10.05
C LEU A 476 -7.20 19.90 11.14
N ILE A 477 -7.60 19.76 12.39
CA ILE A 477 -6.71 19.68 13.56
C ILE A 477 -6.63 18.21 13.97
N TRP A 478 -5.43 17.66 14.19
CA TRP A 478 -5.27 16.29 14.71
C TRP A 478 -4.30 16.20 15.88
N HIS A 479 -4.62 15.26 16.77
CA HIS A 479 -3.81 14.88 17.90
C HIS A 479 -2.53 14.16 17.43
N ALA A 480 -1.38 14.37 18.08
CA ALA A 480 -0.11 13.75 17.69
C ALA A 480 -0.13 12.20 17.66
N ARG A 481 -1.06 11.59 18.39
CA ARG A 481 -1.27 10.13 18.39
C ARG A 481 -2.36 9.65 17.43
N LEU A 482 -3.05 10.53 16.71
CA LEU A 482 -3.99 10.07 15.70
C LEU A 482 -3.20 9.33 14.62
N LEU A 483 -3.58 8.09 14.33
CA LEU A 483 -3.02 7.33 13.22
C LEU A 483 -3.47 7.97 11.91
N HIS A 484 -2.50 8.37 11.08
CA HIS A 484 -2.76 9.02 9.82
C HIS A 484 -1.71 8.71 8.75
N ARG A 485 -2.04 9.03 7.50
CA ARG A 485 -1.17 8.87 6.32
C ARG A 485 -1.54 9.85 5.20
N GLY A 486 -0.67 9.97 4.21
CA GLY A 486 -1.00 10.59 2.92
C GLY A 486 -1.33 9.50 1.91
N THR A 487 -2.55 9.50 1.35
CA THR A 487 -2.91 8.50 0.34
C THR A 487 -2.18 8.76 -0.98
N VAL A 488 -2.07 7.71 -1.80
CA VAL A 488 -1.54 7.81 -3.15
C VAL A 488 -2.55 8.56 -4.02
N ALA A 489 -2.09 9.59 -4.72
CA ALA A 489 -2.94 10.31 -5.66
C ALA A 489 -3.27 9.41 -6.85
N LYS A 490 -4.55 9.27 -7.19
CA LYS A 490 -4.97 8.52 -8.38
C LYS A 490 -4.51 9.20 -9.66
N ASN A 491 -4.44 10.53 -9.64
CA ASN A 491 -3.79 11.33 -10.68
C ASN A 491 -2.42 11.83 -10.16
N PRO A 492 -1.27 11.35 -10.70
CA PRO A 492 0.07 11.78 -10.27
C PRO A 492 0.35 13.28 -10.45
N ASP A 493 -0.38 13.94 -11.33
CA ASP A 493 -0.26 15.37 -11.62
C ASP A 493 -1.25 16.23 -10.82
N ALA A 494 -2.12 15.61 -10.01
CA ALA A 494 -3.05 16.35 -9.17
C ALA A 494 -2.30 17.26 -8.20
N VAL A 495 -2.70 18.53 -8.18
CA VAL A 495 -2.25 19.51 -7.20
C VAL A 495 -3.18 19.42 -6.00
N ARG A 496 -2.59 19.37 -4.81
CA ARG A 496 -3.26 19.36 -3.51
C ARG A 496 -2.79 20.58 -2.74
N LYS A 497 -3.36 21.76 -3.04
CA LYS A 497 -2.93 23.02 -2.43
C LYS A 497 -3.27 23.01 -0.94
N ALA A 498 -2.23 22.87 -0.14
CA ALA A 498 -2.32 22.78 1.30
C ALA A 498 -1.07 23.36 1.96
N ILE A 499 -1.19 23.65 3.24
CA ILE A 499 -0.05 23.79 4.14
C ILE A 499 -0.35 22.96 5.39
N ILE A 500 0.66 22.27 5.89
CA ILE A 500 0.61 21.58 7.18
C ILE A 500 1.45 22.36 8.16
N THR A 501 0.97 22.53 9.37
CA THR A 501 1.69 23.19 10.45
C THR A 501 1.60 22.38 11.71
N HIS A 502 2.72 22.24 12.42
CA HIS A 502 2.73 21.59 13.72
C HIS A 502 3.00 22.62 14.82
N TYR A 503 2.53 22.31 16.02
CA TYR A 503 2.65 23.14 17.20
C TYR A 503 2.99 22.28 18.42
N THR A 504 3.86 22.80 19.27
CA THR A 504 4.21 22.19 20.56
C THR A 504 3.74 23.11 21.68
N ALA A 505 3.27 22.55 22.80
CA ALA A 505 2.93 23.38 23.96
C ALA A 505 4.17 24.07 24.55
N LEU A 506 3.97 25.31 25.02
CA LEU A 506 5.02 26.13 25.62
C LEU A 506 5.74 25.43 26.79
N GLY A 507 5.02 24.64 27.59
CA GLY A 507 5.57 23.91 28.73
C GLY A 507 6.45 22.71 28.38
N ALA A 508 6.41 22.24 27.12
CA ALA A 508 7.12 21.04 26.67
C ALA A 508 8.43 21.34 25.91
N MET A 509 8.94 22.58 25.97
CA MET A 509 9.95 23.12 25.05
C MET A 509 11.40 23.13 25.58
N SER A 510 11.99 21.99 25.92
CA SER A 510 13.41 22.00 26.31
C SER A 510 14.40 22.15 25.12
N ALA A 511 13.94 22.17 23.85
CA ALA A 511 14.80 21.87 22.70
C ALA A 511 14.74 22.80 21.45
N TYR A 512 13.89 23.84 21.39
CA TYR A 512 13.52 24.45 20.09
C TYR A 512 13.89 25.93 19.87
N GLY A 513 14.52 26.61 20.84
CA GLY A 513 15.01 28.00 20.68
C GLY A 513 14.10 29.08 21.28
N PRO A 514 14.38 30.38 21.05
CA PRO A 514 13.58 31.48 21.60
C PRO A 514 12.18 31.52 20.98
N VAL A 515 11.21 32.02 21.76
CA VAL A 515 9.80 32.16 21.32
C VAL A 515 9.46 33.62 21.14
N GLU A 516 8.81 33.92 20.02
CA GLU A 516 8.29 35.25 19.70
C GLU A 516 6.77 35.22 19.55
N ARG A 517 6.16 36.41 19.67
CA ARG A 517 4.72 36.61 19.51
C ARG A 517 4.45 37.36 18.21
N TRP A 518 3.60 36.78 17.37
CA TRP A 518 3.15 37.42 16.15
C TRP A 518 2.06 38.46 16.42
N ASN A 519 1.81 39.35 15.46
CA ASN A 519 0.85 40.47 15.59
C ASN A 519 -0.59 40.01 15.90
N THR A 520 -0.94 38.78 15.52
CA THR A 520 -2.24 38.15 15.81
C THR A 520 -2.33 37.56 17.22
N GLY A 521 -1.24 37.59 17.99
CA GLY A 521 -1.14 37.03 19.35
C GLY A 521 -0.58 35.61 19.42
N GLY A 522 -0.50 34.87 18.30
CA GLY A 522 0.06 33.52 18.27
C GLY A 522 1.57 33.48 18.52
N LEU A 523 2.07 32.32 18.95
CA LEU A 523 3.48 32.11 19.31
C LEU A 523 4.19 31.24 18.27
N TYR A 524 5.45 31.54 18.00
CA TYR A 524 6.31 30.72 17.13
C TYR A 524 7.75 30.67 17.64
N PHE A 525 8.48 29.61 17.31
CA PHE A 525 9.92 29.57 17.56
C PHE A 525 10.66 30.44 16.55
N ALA A 526 11.55 31.30 17.03
CA ALA A 526 12.35 32.18 16.20
C ALA A 526 13.82 31.74 16.17
N ASP A 527 14.51 32.01 15.07
CA ASP A 527 15.96 31.95 14.98
C ASP A 527 16.47 33.38 14.72
N PRO A 528 17.24 33.99 15.64
CA PRO A 528 17.78 35.34 15.47
C PRO A 528 18.64 35.54 14.21
N SER A 529 19.12 34.46 13.60
CA SER A 529 19.87 34.50 12.34
C SER A 529 18.99 34.63 11.11
N LYS A 530 17.71 34.25 11.18
CA LYS A 530 16.73 34.42 10.10
C LYS A 530 16.05 35.77 10.20
N ARG A 531 15.84 36.44 9.07
CA ARG A 531 15.16 37.75 8.99
C ARG A 531 14.03 37.66 7.99
N GLU A 532 12.99 38.44 8.24
CA GLU A 532 11.84 38.52 7.33
C GLU A 532 12.31 38.98 5.94
N VAL A 533 11.95 38.19 4.93
CA VAL A 533 12.30 38.45 3.54
C VAL A 533 11.11 39.14 2.87
N ASP A 534 11.36 40.26 2.18
CA ASP A 534 10.34 40.90 1.36
C ASP A 534 10.12 40.06 0.08
N PRO A 535 8.97 39.38 -0.09
CA PRO A 535 8.73 38.52 -1.24
C PRO A 535 8.64 39.29 -2.57
N GLU A 536 8.60 40.63 -2.53
CA GLU A 536 8.64 41.50 -3.71
C GLU A 536 10.05 41.96 -4.09
N ARG A 537 11.04 41.88 -3.18
CA ARG A 537 12.41 42.35 -3.42
C ARG A 537 13.47 41.27 -3.53
N GLU A 538 13.23 40.08 -2.97
CA GLU A 538 14.21 39.00 -2.98
C GLU A 538 13.55 37.68 -3.42
N VAL A 539 13.41 37.51 -4.73
CA VAL A 539 13.41 36.18 -5.32
C VAL A 539 14.67 36.11 -6.15
N LEU A 540 15.69 35.41 -5.64
CA LEU A 540 16.69 34.60 -6.35
C LEU A 540 17.96 34.45 -5.49
N GLY A 541 17.98 33.40 -4.68
CA GLY A 541 19.17 32.65 -4.29
C GLY A 541 18.96 31.22 -4.70
#